data_AF-A0A382JSU9-F1
#
_entry.id   AF-A0A382JSU9-F1
#
_cell.length_a   1.000
_cell.length_b   1.000
_cell.length_c   1.000
_cell.angle_alpha   90.00
_cell.angle_beta   90.00
_cell.angle_gamma   90.00
#
_symmetry.space_group_name_H-M   'P 1'
#
loop_
_entity.id
_entity.type
_entity.pdbx_description
1 polymer ?
#
loop_
_entity_poly.entity_id
_entity_poly.type
_entity_poly.pdbx_seq_one_letter_code
_entity_poly.pdbx_strand_id
1 'polypeptide(L)' 'MSINQATHFQVAHDAIKFWDIECKDLSFYFQSQNIVYKVEDNDQNFYALRIHRPGYHDLDSLKSEHLWTSFL' A
#
# COMPACT_ATOMS: atom_id res chain seq x y z
N MET A 1 -9.66 20.02 9.26
CA MET A 1 -10.49 19.09 8.46
C MET A 1 -9.55 18.20 7.67
N SER A 2 -9.59 16.89 7.91
CA SER A 2 -8.58 15.90 7.53
C SER A 2 -8.49 15.68 6.01
N ILE A 3 -7.50 16.32 5.37
CA ILE A 3 -7.21 16.20 3.92
C ILE A 3 -6.60 14.82 3.57
N ASN A 4 -6.21 14.02 4.57
CA ASN A 4 -5.36 12.86 4.33
C ASN A 4 -6.08 11.60 3.81
N GLN A 5 -7.33 11.28 4.17
CA GLN A 5 -7.86 9.95 3.82
C GLN A 5 -8.34 9.82 2.37
N ALA A 6 -8.95 10.87 1.80
CA ALA A 6 -9.49 10.84 0.44
C ALA A 6 -8.38 10.71 -0.62
N THR A 7 -7.25 11.41 -0.43
CA THR A 7 -6.10 11.34 -1.34
C THR A 7 -5.45 9.96 -1.35
N HIS A 8 -5.30 9.31 -0.20
CA HIS A 8 -4.69 7.97 -0.15
C HIS A 8 -5.56 6.90 -0.81
N PHE A 9 -6.90 7.02 -0.71
CA PHE A 9 -7.82 6.10 -1.38
C PHE A 9 -7.74 6.25 -2.90
N GLN A 10 -7.65 7.48 -3.42
CA GLN A 10 -7.46 7.71 -4.86
C GLN A 10 -6.12 7.15 -5.35
N VAL A 11 -5.03 7.35 -4.60
CA VAL A 11 -3.73 6.76 -4.95
C VAL A 11 -3.80 5.24 -4.95
N ALA A 12 -4.52 4.62 -4.01
CA ALA A 12 -4.73 3.17 -3.98
C ALA A 12 -5.49 2.68 -5.22
N HIS A 13 -6.55 3.40 -5.57
CA HIS A 13 -7.39 3.09 -6.72
C HIS A 13 -6.68 3.32 -8.06
N ASP A 14 -5.77 4.29 -8.18
CA ASP A 14 -4.95 4.44 -9.39
C ASP A 14 -3.77 3.46 -9.41
N ALA A 15 -3.16 3.16 -8.26
CA ALA A 15 -2.07 2.20 -8.16
C ALA A 15 -2.52 0.79 -8.59
N ILE A 16 -3.71 0.34 -8.18
CA ILE A 16 -4.21 -0.99 -8.53
C ILE A 16 -4.39 -1.19 -10.04
N LYS A 17 -4.64 -0.11 -10.81
CA LYS A 17 -4.74 -0.18 -12.29
C LYS A 17 -3.43 -0.54 -12.99
N PHE A 18 -2.29 -0.35 -12.32
CA PHE A 18 -0.99 -0.78 -12.85
C PHE A 18 -0.73 -2.27 -12.63
N TRP A 19 -1.59 -2.95 -11.86
CA TRP A 19 -1.54 -4.38 -11.65
C TRP A 19 -2.64 -5.05 -12.47
N ASP A 20 -2.34 -6.23 -13.01
CA ASP A 20 -3.29 -7.04 -13.77
C ASP A 20 -4.24 -7.80 -12.81
N ILE A 21 -4.96 -7.04 -11.97
CA ILE A 21 -5.89 -7.54 -10.94
C ILE A 21 -7.23 -6.87 -11.18
N GLU A 22 -8.28 -7.68 -11.39
CA GLU A 22 -9.66 -7.19 -11.50
C GLU A 22 -10.24 -6.89 -10.11
N CYS A 23 -9.77 -5.79 -9.53
CA CYS A 23 -10.18 -5.33 -8.21
C CYS A 23 -11.71 -5.12 -8.14
N LYS A 24 -12.39 -6.01 -7.43
CA LYS A 24 -13.83 -5.97 -7.13
C LYS A 24 -14.14 -5.10 -5.91
N ASP A 25 -13.33 -5.24 -4.86
CA ASP A 25 -13.47 -4.43 -3.64
C ASP A 25 -12.10 -3.94 -3.16
N LEU A 26 -12.04 -2.65 -2.83
CA LEU A 26 -10.87 -2.00 -2.25
C LEU A 26 -11.25 -1.41 -0.91
N SER A 27 -10.85 -2.09 0.16
CA SER A 27 -11.18 -1.71 1.53
C SER A 27 -9.93 -1.32 2.32
N PHE A 28 -10.00 -0.23 3.08
CA PHE A 28 -8.93 0.12 4.00
C PHE A 28 -8.80 -0.95 5.09
N TYR A 29 -7.60 -1.53 5.23
CA TYR A 29 -7.37 -2.58 6.22
C TYR A 29 -6.73 -2.03 7.48
N PHE A 30 -5.56 -1.42 7.33
CA PHE A 30 -4.78 -0.96 8.48
C PHE A 30 -3.77 0.11 8.08
N GLN A 31 -3.42 0.93 9.06
CA GLN A 31 -2.48 2.00 8.88
C GLN A 31 -1.50 2.03 10.06
N SER A 32 -0.22 1.79 9.75
CA SER A 32 0.91 2.07 10.63
C SER A 32 1.89 2.96 9.85
N GLN A 33 3.05 2.46 9.45
CA GLN A 33 4.00 3.17 8.59
C GLN A 33 3.51 3.31 7.14
N ASN A 34 3.05 2.21 6.55
CA ASN A 34 2.37 2.20 5.26
C ASN A 34 0.85 2.19 5.46
N ILE A 35 0.12 2.64 4.45
CA ILE A 35 -1.32 2.44 4.36
C ILE A 35 -1.55 1.13 3.62
N VAL A 36 -2.25 0.21 4.27
CA VAL A 36 -2.55 -1.11 3.71
C VAL A 36 -4.03 -1.14 3.34
N TYR A 37 -4.28 -1.38 2.05
CA TYR A 37 -5.60 -1.67 1.51
C TYR A 37 -5.70 -3.17 1.23
N LYS A 38 -6.85 -3.74 1.57
CA LYS A 38 -7.25 -5.07 1.14
C LYS A 38 -7.90 -4.92 -0.23
N VAL A 39 -7.41 -5.69 -1.19
CA VAL A 39 -7.98 -5.82 -2.53
C VAL A 39 -8.61 -7.21 -2.61
N GLU A 40 -9.87 -7.28 -3.02
CA GLU A 40 -10.56 -8.51 -3.38
C GLU A 40 -10.75 -8.55 -4.89
N ASP A 41 -10.42 -9.68 -5.51
CA ASP A 41 -10.65 -9.95 -6.93
C ASP A 41 -12.00 -10.66 -7.14
N ASN A 42 -12.49 -10.69 -8.37
CA ASN A 42 -13.67 -11.43 -8.80
C ASN A 42 -13.60 -12.93 -8.46
N ASP A 43 -12.40 -13.50 -8.48
CA ASP A 43 -12.13 -14.90 -8.10
C ASP A 43 -12.06 -15.14 -6.58
N GLN A 44 -12.45 -14.16 -5.74
CA GLN A 44 -12.37 -14.22 -4.28
C GLN A 44 -10.93 -14.34 -3.75
N ASN A 45 -9.95 -13.96 -4.58
CA ASN A 45 -8.56 -13.84 -4.16
C ASN A 45 -8.37 -12.55 -3.37
N PHE A 46 -7.55 -12.62 -2.31
CA PHE A 46 -7.26 -11.48 -1.45
C PHE A 46 -5.81 -11.03 -1.60
N TYR A 47 -5.63 -9.75 -1.88
CA TYR A 47 -4.33 -9.11 -2.01
C TYR A 47 -4.19 -7.95 -1.02
N ALA A 48 -2.95 -7.67 -0.62
CA ALA A 48 -2.62 -6.55 0.24
C ALA A 48 -1.87 -5.48 -0.56
N LEU A 49 -2.54 -4.37 -0.87
CA LEU A 49 -1.94 -3.22 -1.53
C LEU A 49 -1.34 -2.29 -0.46
N ARG A 50 -0.03 -2.13 -0.48
CA ARG A 50 0.71 -1.30 0.49
C ARG A 50 1.19 -0.03 -0.18
N ILE A 51 0.75 1.12 0.34
CA ILE A 51 1.13 2.43 -0.16
C ILE A 51 2.00 3.10 0.87
N HIS A 52 3.20 3.48 0.44
CA HIS A 52 4.12 4.23 1.25
C HIS A 52 3.64 5.67 1.40
N ARG A 53 3.66 6.21 2.61
CA ARG A 53 3.22 7.58 2.86
C ARG A 53 4.37 8.57 2.64
N PRO A 54 4.18 9.59 1.78
CA PRO A 54 5.16 10.67 1.69
C PRO A 54 5.11 11.50 2.98
N GLY A 55 6.27 11.62 3.65
CA GLY A 55 6.44 12.42 4.87
C GLY A 55 6.81 11.66 6.14
N TYR A 56 7.07 10.35 6.08
CA TYR A 56 7.69 9.61 7.19
C TYR A 56 9.03 9.01 6.74
N HIS A 57 10.09 9.75 7.09
CA HIS A 57 11.51 9.51 6.87
C HIS A 57 12.04 9.48 5.43
N ASP A 58 13.01 10.36 5.20
CA ASP A 58 14.11 10.27 4.25
C ASP A 58 14.52 8.84 3.93
N LEU A 59 14.93 8.65 2.68
CA LEU A 59 15.46 7.46 2.01
C LEU A 59 16.46 6.60 2.83
N ASP A 60 16.94 7.06 3.98
CA ASP A 60 17.88 6.38 4.88
C ASP A 60 17.31 5.12 5.57
N SER A 61 16.02 5.07 5.90
CA SER A 61 15.44 3.87 6.56
C SER A 61 15.28 2.68 5.59
N LEU A 62 15.00 2.93 4.31
CA LEU A 62 14.86 1.88 3.28
C LEU A 62 16.19 1.14 3.01
N LYS A 63 17.34 1.79 3.22
CA LYS A 63 18.66 1.15 3.09
C LYS A 63 18.99 0.18 4.22
N SER A 64 18.41 0.35 5.41
CA SER A 64 18.70 -0.52 6.55
C SER A 64 18.02 -1.88 6.46
N GLU A 65 16.89 -1.98 5.75
CA GLU A 65 16.16 -3.25 5.58
C GLU A 65 16.80 -4.16 4.51
N HIS A 66 17.48 -3.57 3.50
CA HIS A 66 18.23 -4.34 2.50
C HIS A 66 19.49 -5.01 3.09
N LEU A 67 20.06 -4.45 4.17
CA LEU A 67 21.20 -5.06 4.89
C LEU A 67 20.79 -6.30 5.68
N TRP A 68 19.54 -6.40 6.15
CA TRP A 68 19.07 -7.54 6.93
C TRP A 68 18.77 -8.79 6.09
N THR A 69 18.41 -8.65 4.81
CA THR A 69 18.11 -9.79 3.92
C THR A 69 19.33 -10.38 3.24
N SER A 70 20.47 -9.70 3.23
CA SER A 70 21.71 -10.23 2.64
C SER A 70 22.55 -11.06 3.62
N PHE A 71 22.07 -11.26 4.85
CA PHE A 71 22.79 -11.99 5.91
C PHE A 71 22.14 -13.34 6.30
N LEU A 72 21.06 -13.76 5.61
CA LEU A 72 20.46 -15.10 5.75
C LEU A 72 20.58 -15.86 4.43
#